data_AF-A0A7S3ZGT2-F1
#
_entry.id   AF-A0A7S3ZGT2-F1
#
_cell.length_a   1.000
_cell.length_b   1.000
_cell.length_c   1.000
_cell.angle_alpha   90.00
_cell.angle_beta   90.00
_cell.angle_gamma   90.00
#
_symmetry.space_group_name_H-M   'P 1'
#
loop_
_entity.id
_entity.type
_entity.pdbx_description
1 polymer ?
#
loop_
_entity_poly.entity_id
_entity_poly.type
_entity_poly.pdbx_seq_one_letter_code
_entity_poly.pdbx_strand_id
1 'polypeptide(L)'
;RVSNDGVFVELKAPLSCGDGVAFDRGRPEEDEEGGPVYEIFREGKSFKQATEEDGIVHLKFKTGQVRFASVKKGDLVWKTSSKDLEQRILRGTRPKDEQICPVEVSVFGEEGEPLRIRIIDQDNRWGESMSSSILEKAKKRALERNQVLDAIGELGNTVFKVSSYDTSGLSEGLFLPTKDIKQTRRRAVEALIAERVKTSTERGMKEKPILDDVFKSLAPKDDLARHLTTAKSDISLATDDNTPPYEQAHPRITLLCRSQAQVEAAVKVEWLEEIILDFLEIHGLKEACQSVRSSGKRLVVATPRILKPDEDRIWKFYLNLDADALLVRSAGLLHQLLDMGGSGTYVETLEKRIPQLFGDFSLNAANSISASLFLEKGLARLCMTHDMNADQLCALGRSIGPRNGGLEAIVHQHLPVFHTEHCVFCRFLSDGSSYKDCGHPCETNMVHLRDNDGHDHLVLADMGCRNTVFNAKAQSGANYMNSLRDAGFSWFRIELVDEPAHLVEPLLQRYRDTLAGALSPSDLWKWLHTVPDANGFTQGVTRGSLESKAERTRGELKPTSNHNRKFKKK
;
A
#
# COMPACT_ATOMS: atom_id res chain seq x y z
N ARG A 1 -20.18 30.99 19.18
CA ARG A 1 -19.79 32.30 19.81
C ARG A 1 -18.33 32.18 20.23
N VAL A 2 -17.52 33.23 20.13
CA VAL A 2 -16.11 33.18 20.55
C VAL A 2 -15.94 34.06 21.81
N SER A 3 -15.24 33.57 22.82
CA SER A 3 -14.82 34.33 24.01
C SER A 3 -13.28 34.40 24.08
N ASN A 4 -12.75 35.22 24.98
CA ASN A 4 -11.30 35.37 25.14
C ASN A 4 -10.60 34.10 25.66
N ASP A 5 -11.37 33.16 26.22
CA ASP A 5 -10.89 31.94 26.86
C ASP A 5 -11.47 30.65 26.25
N GLY A 6 -12.25 30.74 25.17
CA GLY A 6 -12.88 29.57 24.56
C GLY A 6 -13.86 29.87 23.44
N VAL A 7 -14.53 28.82 22.97
CA VAL A 7 -15.55 28.90 21.93
C VAL A 7 -16.80 28.12 22.30
N PHE A 8 -17.95 28.65 21.91
CA PHE A 8 -19.23 27.96 22.01
C PHE A 8 -19.52 27.27 20.68
N VAL A 9 -19.63 25.96 20.72
CA VAL A 9 -19.79 25.07 19.57
C VAL A 9 -21.05 24.24 19.75
N GLU A 10 -21.84 24.09 18.69
CA GLU A 10 -22.94 23.12 18.63
C GLU A 10 -22.37 21.78 18.18
N LEU A 11 -22.51 20.74 19.00
CA LEU A 11 -21.91 19.44 18.72
C LEU A 11 -22.71 18.68 17.66
N LYS A 12 -21.98 18.15 16.66
CA LYS A 12 -22.47 17.17 15.67
C LYS A 12 -21.82 15.79 15.83
N ALA A 13 -20.98 15.63 16.85
CA ALA A 13 -20.31 14.39 17.21
C ALA A 13 -19.89 14.43 18.69
N PRO A 14 -19.71 13.27 19.36
CA PRO A 14 -19.19 13.21 20.72
C PRO A 14 -17.76 13.78 20.84
N LEU A 15 -17.52 14.54 21.91
CA LEU A 15 -16.26 15.22 22.18
C LEU A 15 -15.85 15.06 23.65
N SER A 16 -14.60 14.68 23.90
CA SER A 16 -14.04 14.49 25.24
C SER A 16 -12.89 15.45 25.53
N CYS A 17 -12.64 15.76 26.79
CA CYS A 17 -11.45 16.50 27.19
C CYS A 17 -10.18 15.73 26.76
N GLY A 18 -9.29 16.42 26.07
CA GLY A 18 -8.08 15.88 25.45
C GLY A 18 -8.23 15.49 23.98
N ASP A 19 -9.44 15.50 23.42
CA ASP A 19 -9.65 15.36 21.98
C ASP A 19 -9.14 16.60 21.26
N GLY A 20 -8.46 16.41 20.13
CA GLY A 20 -7.99 17.50 19.27
C GLY A 20 -9.12 18.09 18.44
N VAL A 21 -9.15 19.42 18.32
CA VAL A 21 -10.03 20.13 17.39
C VAL A 21 -9.26 21.15 16.56
N ALA A 22 -9.73 21.42 15.34
CA ALA A 22 -9.22 22.47 14.46
C ALA A 22 -10.37 23.37 13.98
N PHE A 23 -10.08 24.67 13.87
CA PHE A 23 -10.99 25.69 13.36
C PHE A 23 -10.71 25.94 11.89
N ASP A 24 -11.62 25.50 11.03
CA ASP A 24 -11.57 25.71 9.59
C ASP A 24 -12.16 27.10 9.26
N ARG A 25 -11.25 27.96 8.80
CA ARG A 25 -11.50 29.38 8.48
C ARG A 25 -11.74 29.59 6.97
N GLY A 26 -11.87 28.51 6.19
CA GLY A 26 -11.98 28.56 4.73
C GLY A 26 -10.70 29.04 4.03
N ARG A 27 -9.53 28.85 4.67
CA ARG A 27 -8.20 29.24 4.17
C ARG A 27 -7.21 28.08 4.33
N PRO A 28 -7.35 27.00 3.55
CA PRO A 28 -6.52 25.80 3.68
C PRO A 28 -5.02 26.04 3.44
N GLU A 29 -4.64 27.18 2.86
CA GLU A 29 -3.27 27.62 2.61
C GLU A 29 -2.56 28.22 3.85
N GLU A 30 -3.31 28.57 4.90
CA GLU A 30 -2.77 29.08 6.16
C GLU A 30 -2.77 27.98 7.24
N ASP A 31 -1.90 28.11 8.25
CA ASP A 31 -1.98 27.26 9.43
C ASP A 31 -3.36 27.42 10.11
N GLU A 32 -4.04 26.30 10.33
CA GLU A 32 -5.30 26.26 11.07
C GLU A 32 -5.04 26.42 12.58
N GLU A 33 -5.90 27.17 13.26
CA GLU A 33 -5.87 27.23 14.73
C GLU A 33 -6.52 25.98 15.29
N GLY A 34 -5.96 25.41 16.34
CA GLY A 34 -6.50 24.20 16.92
C GLY A 34 -5.72 23.70 18.12
N GLY A 35 -6.27 22.71 18.79
CA GLY A 35 -5.62 22.06 19.90
C GLY A 35 -6.52 21.08 20.65
N PRO A 36 -5.95 20.32 21.59
CA PRO A 36 -6.71 19.51 22.52
C PRO A 36 -7.63 20.37 23.36
N VAL A 37 -8.89 19.93 23.46
CA VAL A 37 -9.88 20.54 24.35
C VAL A 37 -9.46 20.30 25.80
N TYR A 38 -9.28 21.37 26.56
CA TYR A 38 -8.86 21.27 27.96
C TYR A 38 -10.07 20.97 28.87
N GLU A 39 -11.13 21.76 28.74
CA GLU A 39 -12.37 21.62 29.52
C GLU A 39 -13.60 21.90 28.64
N ILE A 40 -14.69 21.20 28.92
CA ILE A 40 -15.99 21.37 28.27
C ILE A 40 -16.98 21.85 29.32
N PHE A 41 -17.65 22.97 29.06
CA PHE A 41 -18.68 23.52 29.94
C PHE A 41 -20.05 23.50 29.29
N ARG A 42 -21.07 23.16 30.07
CA ARG A 42 -22.49 23.32 29.71
C ARG A 42 -23.21 23.97 30.88
N GLU A 43 -23.93 25.05 30.62
CA GLU A 43 -24.69 25.81 31.64
C GLU A 43 -23.86 26.14 32.90
N GLY A 44 -22.56 26.40 32.73
CA GLY A 44 -21.62 26.72 33.82
C GLY A 44 -21.04 25.52 34.58
N LYS A 45 -21.41 24.27 34.25
CA LYS A 45 -20.83 23.05 34.83
C LYS A 45 -19.80 22.43 33.89
N SER A 46 -18.70 21.91 34.45
CA SER A 46 -17.63 21.25 33.70
C SER A 46 -17.91 19.76 33.52
N PHE A 47 -17.66 19.25 32.31
CA PHE A 47 -17.87 17.86 31.92
C PHE A 47 -16.60 17.31 31.24
N LYS A 48 -16.37 16.00 31.40
CA LYS A 48 -15.25 15.30 30.74
C LYS A 48 -15.58 14.89 29.30
N GLN A 49 -16.86 14.78 28.98
CA GLN A 49 -17.37 14.37 27.68
C GLN A 49 -18.71 15.03 27.45
N ALA A 50 -18.97 15.39 26.20
CA ALA A 50 -20.24 15.90 25.72
C ALA A 50 -20.62 15.19 24.41
N THR A 51 -21.91 15.17 24.13
CA THR A 51 -22.56 14.49 23.01
C THR A 51 -23.44 15.46 22.24
N GLU A 52 -23.99 15.03 21.10
CA GLU A 52 -24.92 15.84 20.30
C GLU A 52 -26.17 16.27 21.08
N GLU A 53 -26.65 15.43 22.00
CA GLU A 53 -27.79 15.71 22.87
C GLU A 53 -27.52 16.87 23.85
N ASP A 54 -26.25 17.21 24.09
CA ASP A 54 -25.85 18.32 24.94
C ASP A 54 -25.96 19.68 24.26
N GLY A 55 -26.17 19.71 22.93
CA GLY A 55 -26.38 20.92 22.15
C GLY A 55 -25.15 21.83 22.10
N ILE A 56 -25.31 23.06 22.61
CA ILE A 56 -24.24 24.08 22.60
C ILE A 56 -23.38 23.94 23.86
N VAL A 57 -22.09 23.64 23.66
CA VAL A 57 -21.09 23.55 24.73
C VAL A 57 -20.03 24.63 24.59
N HIS A 58 -19.42 25.04 25.70
CA HIS A 58 -18.29 25.96 25.76
C HIS A 58 -16.98 25.19 25.92
N LEU A 59 -16.15 25.20 24.88
CA LEU A 59 -14.85 24.56 24.86
C LEU A 59 -13.78 25.55 25.32
N LYS A 60 -13.00 25.16 26.32
CA LYS A 60 -11.81 25.89 26.76
C LYS A 60 -10.54 25.17 26.35
N PHE A 61 -9.51 25.97 26.10
CA PHE A 61 -8.20 25.52 25.66
C PHE A 61 -7.13 26.02 26.63
N LYS A 62 -5.95 25.39 26.61
CA LYS A 62 -4.83 25.88 27.40
C LYS A 62 -4.42 27.28 26.94
N THR A 63 -4.00 28.14 27.86
CA THR A 63 -3.55 29.50 27.55
C THR A 63 -2.47 29.49 26.45
N GLY A 64 -2.66 30.30 25.42
CA GLY A 64 -1.72 30.45 24.29
C GLY A 64 -1.79 29.34 23.24
N GLN A 65 -2.69 28.37 23.38
CA GLN A 65 -2.84 27.27 22.44
C GLN A 65 -3.64 27.61 21.19
N VAL A 66 -4.67 28.45 21.35
CA VAL A 66 -5.54 28.90 20.25
C VAL A 66 -5.54 30.42 20.26
N ARG A 67 -5.27 31.03 19.11
CA ARG A 67 -5.43 32.48 18.93
C ARG A 67 -6.88 32.80 18.62
N PHE A 68 -7.73 32.96 19.64
CA PHE A 68 -9.16 33.22 19.45
C PHE A 68 -9.49 34.47 18.61
N ALA A 69 -8.55 35.41 18.47
CA ALA A 69 -8.72 36.58 17.61
C ALA A 69 -8.85 36.23 16.11
N SER A 70 -8.31 35.08 15.67
CA SER A 70 -8.42 34.62 14.28
C SER A 70 -9.63 33.71 14.03
N VAL A 71 -10.36 33.32 15.08
CA VAL A 71 -11.55 32.47 14.99
C VAL A 71 -12.81 33.34 14.94
N LYS A 72 -13.73 33.05 14.02
CA LYS A 72 -14.98 33.79 13.83
C LYS A 72 -16.19 32.91 14.08
N LYS A 73 -17.33 33.55 14.36
CA LYS A 73 -18.62 32.85 14.41
C LYS A 73 -18.95 32.37 12.98
N GLY A 74 -19.16 31.06 12.83
CA GLY A 74 -19.49 30.44 11.55
C GLY A 74 -18.40 29.49 11.05
N ASP A 75 -17.16 29.63 11.56
CA ASP A 75 -16.07 28.71 11.27
C ASP A 75 -16.45 27.28 11.66
N LEU A 76 -16.09 26.31 10.81
CA LEU A 76 -16.33 24.90 11.08
C LEU A 76 -15.32 24.39 12.11
N VAL A 77 -15.76 23.50 12.98
CA VAL A 77 -14.90 22.91 14.02
C VAL A 77 -14.79 21.42 13.75
N TRP A 78 -13.62 20.99 13.32
CA TRP A 78 -13.34 19.59 13.01
C TRP A 78 -12.70 18.91 14.21
N LYS A 79 -13.20 17.74 14.59
CA LYS A 79 -12.51 16.86 15.55
C LYS A 79 -11.36 16.16 14.83
N THR A 80 -10.13 16.51 15.20
CA THR A 80 -8.90 16.02 14.53
C THR A 80 -8.28 14.82 15.21
N SER A 81 -8.52 14.63 16.51
CA SER A 81 -8.08 13.42 17.22
C SER A 81 -9.02 13.02 18.34
N SER A 82 -9.00 11.73 18.69
CA SER A 82 -9.69 11.21 19.87
C SER A 82 -8.70 10.55 20.81
N LYS A 83 -8.60 11.08 22.03
CA LYS A 83 -7.67 10.57 23.03
C LYS A 83 -8.00 9.14 23.45
N ASP A 84 -9.29 8.81 23.57
CA ASP A 84 -9.73 7.45 23.89
C ASP A 84 -9.35 6.48 22.78
N LEU A 85 -9.62 6.85 21.52
CA LEU A 85 -9.26 6.03 20.37
C LEU A 85 -7.75 5.82 20.28
N GLU A 86 -6.95 6.88 20.44
CA GLU A 86 -5.49 6.78 20.46
C GLU A 86 -5.00 5.87 21.59
N GLN A 87 -5.56 5.97 22.80
CA GLN A 87 -5.18 5.07 23.89
C GLN A 87 -5.57 3.62 23.62
N ARG A 88 -6.72 3.37 22.99
CA ARG A 88 -7.15 2.03 22.58
C ARG A 88 -6.26 1.47 21.49
N ILE A 89 -5.90 2.29 20.49
CA ILE A 89 -4.93 1.95 19.46
C ILE A 89 -3.60 1.63 20.13
N LEU A 90 -3.02 2.52 20.94
CA LEU A 90 -1.76 2.28 21.68
C LEU A 90 -1.80 1.01 22.55
N ARG A 91 -2.94 0.63 23.12
CA ARG A 91 -3.10 -0.64 23.85
C ARG A 91 -3.14 -1.85 22.92
N GLY A 92 -3.71 -1.72 21.72
CA GLY A 92 -3.85 -2.78 20.71
C GLY A 92 -2.69 -2.89 19.70
N THR A 93 -1.95 -1.80 19.47
CA THR A 93 -0.85 -1.67 18.50
C THR A 93 0.50 -1.49 19.19
N ARG A 94 0.60 -1.76 20.50
CA ARG A 94 1.91 -2.06 21.08
C ARG A 94 2.50 -3.19 20.23
N PRO A 95 3.58 -2.94 19.48
CA PRO A 95 4.26 -4.03 18.82
C PRO A 95 4.61 -5.00 19.94
N LYS A 96 4.21 -6.26 19.80
CA LYS A 96 4.78 -7.35 20.58
C LYS A 96 6.21 -7.67 20.12
N ASP A 97 6.87 -6.74 19.45
CA ASP A 97 8.30 -6.73 19.17
C ASP A 97 8.97 -6.01 20.35
N GLU A 98 9.76 -6.62 21.23
CA GLU A 98 10.39 -7.92 21.28
C GLU A 98 10.25 -8.36 22.75
N GLN A 99 9.21 -9.12 23.11
CA GLN A 99 9.28 -9.84 24.38
C GLN A 99 10.30 -10.95 24.20
N ILE A 100 11.58 -10.62 24.45
CA ILE A 100 12.64 -11.61 24.62
C ILE A 100 12.09 -12.66 25.58
N CYS A 101 11.83 -13.85 25.06
CA CYS A 101 11.24 -14.93 25.83
C CYS A 101 12.40 -15.73 26.42
N PRO A 102 12.64 -15.64 27.73
CA PRO A 102 13.68 -16.44 28.33
C PRO A 102 13.29 -17.91 28.28
N VAL A 103 14.24 -18.75 27.92
CA VAL A 103 14.08 -20.20 27.83
C VAL A 103 15.15 -20.92 28.63
N GLU A 104 14.75 -22.02 29.24
CA GLU A 104 15.65 -22.96 29.90
C GLU A 104 16.02 -24.06 28.91
N VAL A 105 17.30 -24.39 28.80
CA VAL A 105 17.77 -25.43 27.88
C VAL A 105 18.39 -26.58 28.65
N SER A 106 17.86 -27.79 28.46
CA SER A 106 18.40 -29.02 29.03
C SER A 106 19.00 -29.91 27.94
N VAL A 107 20.18 -30.45 28.20
CA VAL A 107 20.93 -31.30 27.26
C VAL A 107 21.19 -32.65 27.90
N PHE A 108 20.84 -33.72 27.19
CA PHE A 108 20.97 -35.10 27.65
C PHE A 108 21.70 -35.97 26.63
N GLY A 109 22.45 -36.97 27.11
CA GLY A 109 22.96 -38.04 26.27
C GLY A 109 24.08 -38.87 26.91
N GLU A 110 24.12 -40.15 26.55
CA GLU A 110 25.13 -41.13 26.99
C GLU A 110 25.89 -41.72 25.79
N GLU A 111 26.96 -42.48 26.06
CA GLU A 111 27.72 -43.17 25.01
C GLU A 111 26.84 -44.14 24.22
N GLY A 112 26.84 -44.01 22.89
CA GLY A 112 26.04 -44.84 22.00
C GLY A 112 24.61 -44.31 21.76
N GLU A 113 24.21 -43.23 22.42
CA GLU A 113 22.90 -42.59 22.22
C GLU A 113 23.00 -41.26 21.46
N PRO A 114 21.93 -40.84 20.76
CA PRO A 114 21.86 -39.50 20.18
C PRO A 114 21.71 -38.42 21.26
N LEU A 115 22.30 -37.25 21.01
CA LEU A 115 22.15 -36.07 21.86
C LEU A 115 20.71 -35.57 21.81
N ARG A 116 20.11 -35.33 22.98
CA ARG A 116 18.77 -34.77 23.13
C ARG A 116 18.86 -33.36 23.68
N ILE A 117 18.21 -32.41 23.02
CA ILE A 117 18.10 -31.01 23.46
C ILE A 117 16.63 -30.70 23.69
N ARG A 118 16.31 -30.24 24.89
CA ARG A 118 14.99 -29.75 25.29
C ARG A 118 15.06 -28.26 25.62
N ILE A 119 14.13 -27.49 25.11
CA ILE A 119 14.02 -26.04 25.35
C ILE A 119 12.64 -25.77 25.94
N ILE A 120 12.59 -25.12 27.09
CA ILE A 120 11.36 -24.84 27.84
C ILE A 120 11.19 -23.33 27.99
N ASP A 121 9.98 -22.80 27.80
CA ASP A 121 9.69 -21.39 28.03
C ASP A 121 8.98 -21.11 29.37
N GLN A 122 8.77 -19.83 29.67
CA GLN A 122 8.17 -19.37 30.93
C GLN A 122 6.74 -19.87 31.19
N ASP A 123 6.01 -20.29 30.15
CA ASP A 123 4.66 -20.87 30.29
C ASP A 123 4.75 -22.41 30.41
N ASN A 124 5.94 -22.98 30.67
CA ASN A 124 6.24 -24.41 30.71
C ASN A 124 5.97 -25.16 29.39
N ARG A 125 5.96 -24.47 28.26
CA ARG A 125 5.90 -25.11 26.94
C ARG A 125 7.29 -25.58 26.56
N TRP A 126 7.39 -26.70 25.87
CA TRP A 126 8.69 -27.28 25.54
C TRP A 126 8.77 -27.78 24.09
N GLY A 127 9.96 -27.70 23.52
CA GLY A 127 10.33 -28.34 22.27
C GLY A 127 11.54 -29.22 22.49
N GLU A 128 11.56 -30.40 21.88
CA GLU A 128 12.66 -31.36 21.99
C GLU A 128 13.07 -31.90 20.63
N SER A 129 14.37 -32.14 20.46
CA SER A 129 14.89 -32.83 19.29
C SER A 129 16.07 -33.73 19.69
N MET A 130 16.30 -34.75 18.86
CA MET A 130 17.44 -35.66 18.96
C MET A 130 18.39 -35.46 17.76
N SER A 131 19.68 -35.64 17.97
CA SER A 131 20.68 -35.60 16.90
C SER A 131 20.57 -36.82 15.99
N SER A 132 20.95 -36.65 14.72
CA SER A 132 21.03 -37.76 13.76
C SER A 132 22.24 -38.67 14.00
N SER A 133 23.30 -38.12 14.58
CA SER A 133 24.52 -38.84 14.94
C SER A 133 24.47 -39.24 16.42
N ILE A 134 25.13 -40.34 16.77
CA ILE A 134 25.27 -40.81 18.15
C ILE A 134 26.48 -40.16 18.84
N LEU A 135 26.45 -40.12 20.16
CA LEU A 135 27.57 -39.68 21.00
C LEU A 135 28.61 -40.80 21.09
N GLU A 136 29.84 -40.51 20.66
CA GLU A 136 30.96 -41.47 20.70
C GLU A 136 32.02 -41.04 21.73
N LYS A 137 32.80 -42.01 22.25
CA LYS A 137 33.99 -41.67 23.04
C LYS A 137 34.97 -40.82 22.24
N ALA A 138 35.41 -39.71 22.83
CA ALA A 138 36.32 -38.78 22.18
C ALA A 138 37.70 -39.41 21.91
N LYS A 139 38.09 -39.51 20.64
CA LYS A 139 39.41 -40.04 20.23
C LYS A 139 40.54 -38.99 20.26
N LYS A 140 40.20 -37.69 20.22
CA LYS A 140 41.17 -36.57 20.20
C LYS A 140 40.76 -35.40 21.09
N ARG A 141 39.50 -34.96 21.03
CA ARG A 141 38.99 -33.82 21.78
C ARG A 141 37.55 -34.10 22.20
N ALA A 142 37.29 -34.10 23.50
CA ALA A 142 35.94 -34.27 24.04
C ALA A 142 35.13 -32.97 23.89
N LEU A 143 33.80 -33.08 23.92
CA LEU A 143 32.90 -31.94 24.04
C LEU A 143 33.19 -31.21 25.36
N GLU A 144 33.81 -30.04 25.27
CA GLU A 144 33.96 -29.16 26.43
C GLU A 144 32.61 -28.49 26.71
N ARG A 145 32.22 -28.41 27.99
CA ARG A 145 30.94 -27.82 28.40
C ARG A 145 30.71 -26.43 27.79
N ASN A 146 31.74 -25.59 27.74
CA ASN A 146 31.66 -24.26 27.16
C ASN A 146 31.36 -24.28 25.64
N GLN A 147 31.87 -25.25 24.89
CA GLN A 147 31.62 -25.36 23.45
C GLN A 147 30.17 -25.76 23.14
N VAL A 148 29.58 -26.60 24.00
CA VAL A 148 28.16 -26.96 23.92
C VAL A 148 27.29 -25.73 24.22
N LEU A 149 27.68 -24.94 25.22
CA LEU A 149 26.99 -23.71 25.59
C LEU A 149 27.05 -22.65 24.49
N ASP A 150 28.22 -22.44 23.87
CA ASP A 150 28.35 -21.50 22.75
C ASP A 150 27.50 -21.93 21.55
N ALA A 151 27.48 -23.24 21.24
CA ALA A 151 26.67 -23.77 20.15
C ALA A 151 25.16 -23.70 20.43
N ILE A 152 24.73 -23.73 21.69
CA ILE A 152 23.32 -23.69 22.10
C ILE A 152 22.83 -22.26 22.34
N GLY A 153 23.68 -21.39 22.90
CA GLY A 153 23.37 -20.01 23.26
C GLY A 153 23.10 -19.09 22.07
N GLU A 154 23.57 -19.45 20.87
CA GLU A 154 23.33 -18.73 19.61
C GLU A 154 21.91 -18.97 19.05
N LEU A 155 20.86 -18.55 19.77
CA LEU A 155 19.45 -18.59 19.30
C LEU A 155 19.10 -17.47 18.29
N GLY A 156 20.09 -16.87 17.64
CA GLY A 156 19.95 -15.70 16.76
C GLY A 156 18.86 -15.85 15.69
N ASN A 157 18.22 -14.72 15.36
CA ASN A 157 17.02 -14.59 14.51
C ASN A 157 15.73 -15.21 15.09
N THR A 158 15.69 -15.54 16.39
CA THR A 158 14.46 -15.98 17.08
C THR A 158 14.14 -15.06 18.26
N VAL A 159 12.90 -15.12 18.75
CA VAL A 159 12.43 -14.33 19.92
C VAL A 159 12.89 -14.89 21.27
N PHE A 160 13.69 -15.97 21.27
CA PHE A 160 14.11 -16.67 22.48
C PHE A 160 15.50 -16.25 22.94
N LYS A 161 15.71 -16.18 24.26
CA LYS A 161 17.02 -15.97 24.88
C LYS A 161 17.24 -17.02 25.96
N VAL A 162 18.39 -17.69 25.94
CA VAL A 162 18.71 -18.66 26.99
C VAL A 162 18.85 -17.94 28.32
N SER A 163 18.03 -18.30 29.31
CA SER A 163 18.12 -17.80 30.69
C SER A 163 18.92 -18.72 31.60
N SER A 164 18.81 -20.03 31.37
CA SER A 164 19.50 -21.07 32.15
C SER A 164 19.80 -22.26 31.25
N TYR A 165 20.84 -23.00 31.61
CA TYR A 165 21.23 -24.24 30.95
C TYR A 165 21.46 -25.33 31.97
N ASP A 166 21.04 -26.55 31.63
CA ASP A 166 21.32 -27.76 32.37
C ASP A 166 22.00 -28.79 31.45
N THR A 167 23.20 -29.20 31.85
CA THR A 167 24.02 -30.21 31.13
C THR A 167 24.35 -31.39 32.03
N SER A 168 23.72 -31.48 33.21
CA SER A 168 23.95 -32.57 34.17
C SER A 168 23.61 -33.95 33.60
N GLY A 169 22.70 -34.00 32.63
CA GLY A 169 22.30 -35.22 31.91
C GLY A 169 23.21 -35.64 30.75
N LEU A 170 24.36 -34.99 30.54
CA LEU A 170 25.32 -35.32 29.48
C LEU A 170 26.58 -35.97 30.08
N SER A 171 26.88 -37.22 29.69
CA SER A 171 28.08 -37.90 30.19
C SER A 171 29.39 -37.25 29.69
N GLU A 172 30.43 -37.30 30.53
CA GLU A 172 31.74 -36.71 30.21
C GLU A 172 32.52 -37.54 29.17
N GLY A 173 33.42 -36.89 28.41
CA GLY A 173 34.32 -37.58 27.48
C GLY A 173 33.70 -37.96 26.13
N LEU A 174 32.49 -37.48 25.83
CA LEU A 174 31.78 -37.75 24.58
C LEU A 174 32.14 -36.74 23.47
N PHE A 175 31.94 -37.14 22.22
CA PHE A 175 32.16 -36.33 21.03
C PHE A 175 30.91 -36.32 20.13
N LEU A 176 30.55 -35.12 19.66
CA LEU A 176 29.56 -34.92 18.60
C LEU A 176 30.00 -33.73 17.73
N PRO A 177 29.86 -33.80 16.40
CA PRO A 177 30.12 -32.65 15.54
C PRO A 177 29.26 -31.43 15.92
N THR A 178 29.87 -30.24 15.99
CA THR A 178 29.16 -28.97 16.33
C THR A 178 27.99 -28.68 15.38
N LYS A 179 28.09 -29.10 14.11
CA LYS A 179 27.01 -28.96 13.12
C LYS A 179 25.74 -29.69 13.56
N ASP A 180 25.88 -30.87 14.15
CA ASP A 180 24.76 -31.69 14.60
C ASP A 180 24.11 -31.11 15.85
N ILE A 181 24.90 -30.51 16.74
CA ILE A 181 24.40 -29.75 17.90
C ILE A 181 23.56 -28.56 17.45
N LYS A 182 24.08 -27.75 16.51
CA LYS A 182 23.35 -26.57 15.97
C LYS A 182 22.07 -26.99 15.23
N GLN A 183 22.09 -28.10 14.50
CA GLN A 183 20.91 -28.62 13.81
C GLN A 183 19.85 -29.16 14.78
N THR A 184 20.28 -29.89 15.81
CA THR A 184 19.38 -30.42 16.86
C THR A 184 18.74 -29.29 17.65
N ARG A 185 19.51 -28.27 18.03
CA ARG A 185 19.00 -27.05 18.65
C ARG A 185 17.95 -26.36 17.78
N ARG A 186 18.24 -26.17 16.49
CA ARG A 186 17.30 -25.53 15.55
C ARG A 186 15.96 -26.27 15.49
N ARG A 187 15.99 -27.61 15.40
CA ARG A 187 14.77 -28.43 15.41
C ARG A 187 14.01 -28.35 16.74
N ALA A 188 14.71 -28.32 17.88
CA ALA A 188 14.07 -28.14 19.19
C ALA A 188 13.38 -26.77 19.31
N VAL A 189 13.99 -25.71 18.76
CA VAL A 189 13.36 -24.37 18.67
C VAL A 189 12.14 -24.38 17.77
N GLU A 190 12.22 -25.02 16.59
CA GLU A 190 11.08 -25.16 15.67
C GLU A 190 9.91 -25.91 16.34
N ALA A 191 10.20 -26.97 17.12
CA ALA A 191 9.20 -27.69 17.90
C ALA A 191 8.54 -26.81 18.98
N LEU A 192 9.32 -26.00 19.70
CA LEU A 192 8.79 -25.05 20.69
C LEU A 192 7.91 -23.98 20.02
N ILE A 193 8.29 -23.46 18.85
CA ILE A 193 7.48 -22.49 18.10
C ILE A 193 6.14 -23.11 17.71
N ALA A 194 6.14 -24.35 17.19
CA ALA A 194 4.92 -25.05 16.83
C ALA A 194 3.97 -25.23 18.03
N GLU A 195 4.52 -25.58 19.20
CA GLU A 195 3.72 -25.70 20.42
C GLU A 195 3.12 -24.35 20.86
N ARG A 196 3.90 -23.26 20.78
CA ARG A 196 3.39 -21.90 21.11
C ARG A 196 2.25 -21.47 20.19
N VAL A 197 2.29 -21.82 18.91
CA VAL A 197 1.21 -21.52 17.94
C VAL A 197 -0.07 -22.26 18.32
N LYS A 198 0.05 -23.53 18.73
CA LYS A 198 -1.07 -24.36 19.19
C LYS A 198 -1.70 -23.85 20.49
N THR A 199 -0.91 -23.45 21.49
CA THR A 199 -1.48 -22.90 22.74
C THR A 199 -2.08 -21.51 22.54
N SER A 200 -1.57 -20.72 21.58
CA SER A 200 -2.12 -19.39 21.28
C SER A 200 -3.52 -19.44 20.67
N THR A 201 -3.84 -20.51 19.94
CA THR A 201 -5.17 -20.79 19.38
C THR A 201 -6.15 -21.21 20.48
N GLU A 202 -5.68 -21.95 21.50
CA GLU A 202 -6.49 -22.34 22.66
C GLU A 202 -6.85 -21.15 23.58
N ARG A 203 -5.99 -20.12 23.66
CA ARG A 203 -6.23 -18.89 24.45
C ARG A 203 -7.17 -17.86 23.77
N GLY A 204 -7.91 -18.26 22.73
CA GLY A 204 -8.98 -17.45 22.15
C GLY A 204 -8.54 -16.37 21.17
N MET A 205 -7.28 -16.39 20.69
CA MET A 205 -6.93 -15.63 19.48
C MET A 205 -7.60 -16.33 18.29
N LYS A 206 -8.55 -15.64 17.65
CA LYS A 206 -9.26 -16.22 16.50
C LYS A 206 -8.26 -16.54 15.39
N GLU A 207 -8.35 -17.77 14.89
CA GLU A 207 -7.59 -18.31 13.77
C GLU A 207 -7.79 -17.54 12.46
N LYS A 208 -8.89 -16.76 12.37
CA LYS A 208 -9.34 -16.03 11.18
C LYS A 208 -9.24 -14.52 11.37
N PRO A 209 -8.99 -13.75 10.29
CA PRO A 209 -9.06 -12.30 10.32
C PRO A 209 -10.38 -11.83 10.95
N ILE A 210 -10.30 -11.01 12.00
CA ILE A 210 -11.49 -10.46 12.68
C ILE A 210 -12.10 -9.28 11.92
N LEU A 211 -11.55 -8.93 10.74
CA LEU A 211 -11.98 -7.77 9.94
C LEU A 211 -13.49 -7.80 9.69
N ASP A 212 -14.08 -8.95 9.39
CA ASP A 212 -15.53 -9.07 9.16
C ASP A 212 -16.35 -8.74 10.42
N ASP A 213 -15.88 -9.17 11.60
CA ASP A 213 -16.52 -8.87 12.88
C ASP A 213 -16.31 -7.40 13.26
N VAL A 214 -15.13 -6.85 12.96
CA VAL A 214 -14.80 -5.44 13.14
C VAL A 214 -15.68 -4.57 12.24
N PHE A 215 -15.87 -4.92 10.97
CA PHE A 215 -16.79 -4.23 10.05
C PHE A 215 -18.23 -4.25 10.54
N LYS A 216 -18.70 -5.42 11.02
CA LYS A 216 -20.02 -5.51 11.65
C LYS A 216 -20.16 -4.63 12.88
N SER A 217 -19.08 -4.46 13.67
CA SER A 217 -19.07 -3.65 14.90
C SER A 217 -18.87 -2.15 14.66
N LEU A 218 -18.17 -1.77 13.58
CA LEU A 218 -17.86 -0.38 13.22
C LEU A 218 -18.95 0.29 12.39
N ALA A 219 -19.93 -0.46 11.88
CA ALA A 219 -21.10 0.10 11.24
C ALA A 219 -21.82 1.06 12.22
N PRO A 220 -21.74 2.39 12.05
CA PRO A 220 -22.55 3.32 12.81
C PRO A 220 -23.99 3.06 12.43
N LYS A 221 -24.89 3.05 13.42
CA LYS A 221 -26.28 2.63 13.26
C LYS A 221 -27.07 3.41 12.20
N ASP A 222 -26.62 4.57 11.72
CA ASP A 222 -27.45 5.43 10.87
C ASP A 222 -26.89 5.94 9.53
N ASP A 223 -25.56 6.03 9.31
CA ASP A 223 -25.01 6.65 8.06
C ASP A 223 -24.15 5.74 7.17
N LEU A 224 -23.20 5.00 7.75
CA LEU A 224 -22.50 3.94 7.00
C LEU A 224 -23.43 2.76 6.75
N ALA A 225 -24.34 2.48 7.70
CA ALA A 225 -25.36 1.47 7.55
C ALA A 225 -26.25 1.76 6.35
N ARG A 226 -26.67 3.00 6.07
CA ARG A 226 -27.49 3.33 4.88
C ARG A 226 -26.75 3.08 3.56
N HIS A 227 -25.48 3.46 3.47
CA HIS A 227 -24.66 3.21 2.27
C HIS A 227 -24.37 1.70 2.11
N LEU A 228 -24.10 1.00 3.21
CA LEU A 228 -23.91 -0.45 3.25
C LEU A 228 -25.23 -1.26 3.18
N THR A 229 -26.40 -0.69 3.47
CA THR A 229 -27.71 -1.38 3.36
C THR A 229 -28.35 -1.19 1.99
N THR A 230 -28.02 -0.14 1.23
CA THR A 230 -28.25 -0.17 -0.23
C THR A 230 -27.44 -1.27 -0.91
N ALA A 231 -26.30 -1.67 -0.33
CA ALA A 231 -25.62 -2.90 -0.75
C ALA A 231 -26.32 -4.17 -0.24
N LYS A 232 -27.21 -4.10 0.77
CA LYS A 232 -27.95 -5.26 1.31
C LYS A 232 -29.36 -5.47 0.75
N SER A 233 -29.98 -4.51 0.07
CA SER A 233 -31.28 -4.78 -0.57
C SER A 233 -31.19 -5.77 -1.73
N ASP A 234 -29.99 -6.02 -2.25
CA ASP A 234 -29.70 -7.14 -3.18
C ASP A 234 -28.95 -8.31 -2.50
N ILE A 235 -28.73 -8.23 -1.17
CA ILE A 235 -28.18 -9.32 -0.34
C ILE A 235 -29.32 -9.86 0.54
N SER A 236 -30.34 -10.42 -0.10
CA SER A 236 -31.06 -11.51 0.54
C SER A 236 -30.17 -12.74 0.47
N LEU A 237 -29.76 -13.24 1.64
CA LEU A 237 -29.10 -14.52 1.85
C LEU A 237 -29.76 -15.63 1.03
N ALA A 238 -29.15 -15.99 -0.11
CA ALA A 238 -29.26 -17.32 -0.66
C ALA A 238 -28.23 -18.19 0.08
N THR A 239 -28.68 -18.82 1.17
CA THR A 239 -27.99 -19.96 1.80
C THR A 239 -28.40 -21.27 1.14
N ASP A 240 -28.79 -21.24 -0.14
CA ASP A 240 -28.95 -22.47 -0.92
C ASP A 240 -27.60 -22.83 -1.55
N ASP A 241 -27.15 -24.05 -1.28
CA ASP A 241 -26.02 -24.78 -1.90
C ASP A 241 -26.19 -24.98 -3.44
N ASN A 242 -26.99 -24.13 -4.09
CA ASN A 242 -27.34 -24.15 -5.50
C ASN A 242 -27.29 -22.73 -6.11
N THR A 243 -26.44 -21.85 -5.58
CA THR A 243 -26.08 -20.63 -6.31
C THR A 243 -25.24 -21.08 -7.52
N PRO A 244 -25.64 -20.80 -8.77
CA PRO A 244 -24.78 -21.09 -9.91
C PRO A 244 -23.45 -20.37 -9.67
N PRO A 245 -22.29 -20.99 -9.98
CA PRO A 245 -21.01 -20.32 -9.81
C PRO A 245 -21.08 -18.98 -10.54
N TYR A 246 -20.82 -17.89 -9.82
CA TYR A 246 -20.62 -16.57 -10.44
C TYR A 246 -19.69 -16.80 -11.63
N GLU A 247 -20.21 -16.59 -12.85
CA GLU A 247 -19.44 -16.75 -14.08
C GLU A 247 -18.16 -15.94 -13.90
N GLN A 248 -17.04 -16.63 -13.73
CA GLN A 248 -15.76 -15.97 -13.47
C GLN A 248 -15.51 -15.02 -14.63
N ALA A 249 -15.63 -13.72 -14.38
CA ALA A 249 -15.37 -12.72 -15.40
C ALA A 249 -13.99 -12.99 -15.99
N HIS A 250 -13.94 -13.18 -17.31
CA HIS A 250 -12.69 -13.49 -17.98
C HIS A 250 -11.68 -12.38 -17.71
N PRO A 251 -10.46 -12.71 -17.25
CA PRO A 251 -9.50 -11.70 -16.86
C PRO A 251 -9.04 -10.94 -18.12
N ARG A 252 -9.05 -9.61 -18.04
CA ARG A 252 -8.74 -8.71 -19.15
C ARG A 252 -7.40 -8.04 -18.93
N ILE A 253 -6.65 -7.89 -20.01
CA ILE A 253 -5.41 -7.11 -20.03
C ILE A 253 -5.71 -5.75 -20.65
N THR A 254 -5.26 -4.69 -19.99
CA THR A 254 -5.33 -3.31 -20.47
C THR A 254 -3.93 -2.75 -20.59
N LEU A 255 -3.72 -1.83 -21.53
CA LEU A 255 -2.42 -1.23 -21.78
C LEU A 255 -2.47 0.27 -21.56
N LEU A 256 -1.55 0.80 -20.77
CA LEU A 256 -1.32 2.22 -20.61
C LEU A 256 -0.09 2.66 -21.42
N CYS A 257 -0.28 3.61 -22.33
CA CYS A 257 0.74 4.19 -23.20
C CYS A 257 1.05 5.64 -22.81
N ARG A 258 2.32 6.03 -22.92
CA ARG A 258 2.84 7.38 -22.60
C ARG A 258 3.45 8.11 -23.80
N SER A 259 3.54 7.46 -24.96
CA SER A 259 4.04 8.06 -26.19
C SER A 259 3.24 7.65 -27.42
N GLN A 260 3.30 8.48 -28.47
CA GLN A 260 2.63 8.21 -29.74
C GLN A 260 3.11 6.89 -30.37
N ALA A 261 4.41 6.61 -30.31
CA ALA A 261 4.98 5.37 -30.85
C ALA A 261 4.43 4.11 -30.13
N GLN A 262 4.21 4.19 -28.82
CA GLN A 262 3.56 3.10 -28.07
C GLN A 262 2.10 2.92 -28.48
N VAL A 263 1.36 4.02 -28.69
CA VAL A 263 -0.04 3.99 -29.15
C VAL A 263 -0.13 3.34 -30.54
N GLU A 264 0.74 3.73 -31.48
CA GLU A 264 0.78 3.17 -32.83
C GLU A 264 1.09 1.66 -32.86
N ALA A 265 1.89 1.17 -31.90
CA ALA A 265 2.11 -0.26 -31.74
C ALA A 265 0.90 -0.96 -31.09
N ALA A 266 0.32 -0.36 -30.05
CA ALA A 266 -0.82 -0.91 -29.31
C ALA A 266 -2.07 -1.08 -30.19
N VAL A 267 -2.38 -0.11 -31.05
CA VAL A 267 -3.56 -0.18 -31.93
C VAL A 267 -3.48 -1.32 -32.96
N LYS A 268 -2.28 -1.82 -33.26
CA LYS A 268 -2.07 -2.96 -34.18
C LYS A 268 -2.29 -4.32 -33.52
N VAL A 269 -2.33 -4.38 -32.18
CA VAL A 269 -2.58 -5.63 -31.44
C VAL A 269 -4.06 -5.97 -31.52
N GLU A 270 -4.43 -6.97 -32.33
CA GLU A 270 -5.84 -7.27 -32.65
C GLU A 270 -6.70 -7.56 -31.43
N TRP A 271 -6.21 -8.38 -30.50
CA TRP A 271 -6.96 -8.83 -29.32
C TRP A 271 -7.04 -7.80 -28.19
N LEU A 272 -6.27 -6.71 -28.26
CA LEU A 272 -6.28 -5.67 -27.22
C LEU A 272 -7.53 -4.82 -27.35
N GLU A 273 -8.40 -4.85 -26.34
CA GLU A 273 -9.70 -4.15 -26.39
C GLU A 273 -9.64 -2.71 -25.89
N GLU A 274 -8.75 -2.40 -24.94
CA GLU A 274 -8.73 -1.12 -24.22
C GLU A 274 -7.31 -0.55 -24.10
N ILE A 275 -7.16 0.72 -24.45
CA ILE A 275 -5.91 1.49 -24.36
C ILE A 275 -6.14 2.71 -23.47
N ILE A 276 -5.25 2.88 -22.49
CA ILE A 276 -5.21 4.00 -21.55
C ILE A 276 -4.11 4.96 -21.99
N LEU A 277 -4.41 6.25 -22.11
CA LEU A 277 -3.43 7.28 -22.46
C LEU A 277 -3.02 8.10 -21.24
N ASP A 278 -1.72 8.13 -20.94
CA ASP A 278 -1.11 8.90 -19.85
C ASP A 278 0.02 9.79 -20.36
N PHE A 279 -0.34 10.75 -21.19
CA PHE A 279 0.60 11.76 -21.67
C PHE A 279 0.72 12.83 -20.59
N LEU A 280 1.86 12.87 -19.90
CA LEU A 280 2.10 13.83 -18.80
C LEU A 280 2.09 15.28 -19.31
N GLU A 281 2.54 15.47 -20.55
CA GLU A 281 2.38 16.69 -21.33
C GLU A 281 1.26 16.46 -22.35
N ILE A 282 0.25 17.35 -22.44
CA ILE A 282 -0.94 17.14 -23.29
C ILE A 282 -0.64 17.27 -24.79
N HIS A 283 0.59 17.62 -25.16
CA HIS A 283 1.04 17.64 -26.54
C HIS A 283 0.90 16.23 -27.16
N GLY A 284 0.27 16.13 -28.33
CA GLY A 284 0.03 14.84 -28.99
C GLY A 284 -1.13 14.00 -28.42
N LEU A 285 -1.71 14.38 -27.27
CA LEU A 285 -2.75 13.58 -26.62
C LEU A 285 -4.02 13.50 -27.47
N LYS A 286 -4.39 14.57 -28.18
CA LYS A 286 -5.60 14.58 -29.04
C LYS A 286 -5.43 13.65 -30.24
N GLU A 287 -4.26 13.66 -30.84
CA GLU A 287 -3.86 12.82 -31.97
C GLU A 287 -3.81 11.35 -31.55
N ALA A 288 -3.27 11.06 -30.36
CA ALA A 288 -3.31 9.73 -29.76
C ALA A 288 -4.75 9.26 -29.49
N CYS A 289 -5.61 10.12 -28.93
CA CYS A 289 -7.04 9.82 -28.73
C CYS A 289 -7.74 9.49 -30.06
N GLN A 290 -7.48 10.28 -31.12
CA GLN A 290 -8.01 10.01 -32.45
C GLN A 290 -7.52 8.68 -33.02
N SER A 291 -6.24 8.34 -32.82
CA SER A 291 -5.65 7.08 -33.27
C SER A 291 -6.31 5.87 -32.62
N VAL A 292 -6.50 5.89 -31.29
CA VAL A 292 -7.19 4.82 -30.56
C VAL A 292 -8.65 4.68 -31.02
N ARG A 293 -9.39 5.79 -31.10
CA ARG A 293 -10.79 5.76 -31.56
C ARG A 293 -10.95 5.23 -32.98
N SER A 294 -10.06 5.64 -33.89
CA SER A 294 -10.08 5.17 -35.29
C SER A 294 -9.79 3.68 -35.42
N SER A 295 -9.10 3.08 -34.44
CA SER A 295 -8.86 1.63 -34.38
C SER A 295 -10.07 0.83 -33.85
N GLY A 296 -11.13 1.49 -33.36
CA GLY A 296 -12.30 0.85 -32.76
C GLY A 296 -12.06 0.28 -31.35
N LYS A 297 -10.90 0.53 -30.76
CA LYS A 297 -10.55 0.13 -29.39
C LYS A 297 -11.12 1.14 -28.39
N ARG A 298 -11.41 0.66 -27.18
CA ARG A 298 -11.90 1.52 -26.09
C ARG A 298 -10.81 2.48 -25.63
N LEU A 299 -11.13 3.77 -25.63
CA LEU A 299 -10.24 4.85 -25.24
C LEU A 299 -10.47 5.22 -23.76
N VAL A 300 -9.43 5.10 -22.96
CA VAL A 300 -9.39 5.63 -21.60
C VAL A 300 -8.32 6.71 -21.51
N VAL A 301 -8.58 7.81 -20.82
CA VAL A 301 -7.58 8.88 -20.65
C VAL A 301 -7.32 9.13 -19.17
N ALA A 302 -6.03 9.12 -18.78
CA ALA A 302 -5.59 9.37 -17.42
C ALA A 302 -5.55 10.87 -17.12
N THR A 303 -6.38 11.31 -16.18
CA THR A 303 -6.42 12.69 -15.65
C THR A 303 -5.17 13.01 -14.82
N PRO A 304 -4.74 14.25 -14.53
CA PRO A 304 -3.50 14.50 -13.79
C PRO A 304 -3.57 14.02 -12.32
N ARG A 305 -2.42 13.67 -11.75
CA ARG A 305 -2.31 13.28 -10.33
C ARG A 305 -2.36 14.46 -9.36
N ILE A 306 -1.74 15.57 -9.74
CA ILE A 306 -1.60 16.76 -8.89
C ILE A 306 -2.34 17.91 -9.55
N LEU A 307 -3.32 18.46 -8.85
CA LEU A 307 -4.07 19.66 -9.24
C LEU A 307 -3.71 20.79 -8.28
N LYS A 308 -3.34 21.95 -8.82
CA LYS A 308 -3.12 23.18 -8.06
C LYS A 308 -4.36 24.08 -8.07
N PRO A 309 -4.47 25.02 -7.11
CA PRO A 309 -5.42 26.13 -7.23
C PRO A 309 -5.30 26.79 -8.62
N ASP A 310 -6.44 27.20 -9.18
CA ASP A 310 -6.60 27.73 -10.56
C ASP A 310 -6.57 26.69 -11.70
N GLU A 311 -6.26 25.41 -11.43
CA GLU A 311 -6.37 24.32 -12.41
C GLU A 311 -7.76 23.66 -12.40
N ASP A 312 -8.74 24.21 -11.66
CA ASP A 312 -10.07 23.64 -11.38
C ASP A 312 -10.94 23.38 -12.61
N ARG A 313 -10.57 23.92 -13.77
CA ARG A 313 -11.29 23.76 -15.04
C ARG A 313 -10.67 22.70 -15.95
N ILE A 314 -9.61 22.03 -15.51
CA ILE A 314 -8.90 21.03 -16.31
C ILE A 314 -9.82 19.86 -16.71
N TRP A 315 -10.83 19.53 -15.92
CA TRP A 315 -11.84 18.53 -16.26
C TRP A 315 -12.53 18.83 -17.60
N LYS A 316 -12.71 20.11 -17.97
CA LYS A 316 -13.30 20.51 -19.25
C LYS A 316 -12.45 20.04 -20.43
N PHE A 317 -11.13 20.11 -20.29
CA PHE A 317 -10.22 19.62 -21.31
C PHE A 317 -10.38 18.11 -21.49
N TYR A 318 -10.39 17.35 -20.39
CA TYR A 318 -10.51 15.89 -20.43
C TYR A 318 -11.88 15.41 -20.94
N LEU A 319 -12.98 16.09 -20.60
CA LEU A 319 -14.30 15.77 -21.15
C LEU A 319 -14.41 16.05 -22.66
N ASN A 320 -13.60 16.96 -23.19
CA ASN A 320 -13.55 17.27 -24.63
C ASN A 320 -12.68 16.31 -25.45
N LEU A 321 -12.05 15.30 -24.83
CA LEU A 321 -11.26 14.29 -25.55
C LEU A 321 -12.12 13.15 -26.12
N ASP A 322 -13.43 13.15 -25.84
CA ASP A 322 -14.39 12.06 -26.11
C ASP A 322 -13.81 10.67 -25.82
N ALA A 323 -13.27 10.51 -24.60
CA ALA A 323 -12.85 9.21 -24.08
C ALA A 323 -14.08 8.41 -23.63
N ASP A 324 -14.02 7.09 -23.77
CA ASP A 324 -15.06 6.18 -23.24
C ASP A 324 -15.02 6.11 -21.71
N ALA A 325 -13.85 6.40 -21.13
CA ALA A 325 -13.66 6.54 -19.69
C ALA A 325 -12.53 7.49 -19.31
N LEU A 326 -12.60 8.04 -18.11
CA LEU A 326 -11.50 8.73 -17.46
C LEU A 326 -10.88 7.86 -16.37
N LEU A 327 -9.56 7.71 -16.40
CA LEU A 327 -8.79 7.18 -15.28
C LEU A 327 -8.47 8.34 -14.33
N VAL A 328 -9.28 8.44 -13.27
CA VAL A 328 -9.27 9.51 -12.28
C VAL A 328 -8.16 9.26 -11.25
N ARG A 329 -7.24 10.22 -11.15
CA ARG A 329 -6.03 10.12 -10.33
C ARG A 329 -6.01 11.02 -9.10
N SER A 330 -6.97 11.93 -8.99
CA SER A 330 -7.13 12.88 -7.89
C SER A 330 -8.49 12.71 -7.23
N ALA A 331 -8.51 12.54 -5.90
CA ALA A 331 -9.75 12.46 -5.12
C ALA A 331 -10.58 13.75 -5.23
N GLY A 332 -9.94 14.91 -5.36
CA GLY A 332 -10.62 16.19 -5.57
C GLY A 332 -11.34 16.24 -6.92
N LEU A 333 -10.69 15.76 -7.99
CA LEU A 333 -11.32 15.66 -9.30
C LEU A 333 -12.46 14.64 -9.31
N LEU A 334 -12.28 13.50 -8.65
CA LEU A 334 -13.35 12.52 -8.48
C LEU A 334 -14.56 13.15 -7.79
N HIS A 335 -14.33 13.84 -6.67
CA HIS A 335 -15.39 14.53 -5.95
C HIS A 335 -16.14 15.52 -6.83
N GLN A 336 -15.42 16.36 -7.59
CA GLN A 336 -16.02 17.32 -8.51
C GLN A 336 -16.88 16.65 -9.59
N LEU A 337 -16.38 15.58 -10.22
CA LEU A 337 -17.13 14.85 -11.26
C LEU A 337 -18.38 14.18 -10.69
N LEU A 338 -18.31 13.67 -9.45
CA LEU A 338 -19.45 13.08 -8.76
C LEU A 338 -20.48 14.14 -8.31
N ASP A 339 -20.03 15.31 -7.85
CA ASP A 339 -20.91 16.44 -7.50
C ASP A 339 -21.67 16.97 -8.72
N MET A 340 -21.06 16.90 -9.91
CA MET A 340 -21.72 17.13 -11.19
C MET A 340 -22.70 16.02 -11.61
N GLY A 341 -22.85 14.95 -10.83
CA GLY A 341 -23.76 13.83 -11.09
C GLY A 341 -23.10 12.54 -11.59
N GLY A 342 -21.78 12.50 -11.76
CA GLY A 342 -21.03 11.30 -12.14
C GLY A 342 -21.29 10.81 -13.57
N SER A 343 -20.83 9.58 -13.85
CA SER A 343 -20.90 8.96 -15.19
C SER A 343 -22.30 9.00 -15.80
N GLY A 344 -22.36 9.31 -17.10
CA GLY A 344 -23.59 9.45 -17.88
C GLY A 344 -24.26 10.82 -17.78
N THR A 345 -23.92 11.64 -16.78
CA THR A 345 -24.54 12.97 -16.62
C THR A 345 -24.16 13.90 -17.76
N TYR A 346 -25.16 14.59 -18.31
CA TYR A 346 -24.97 15.56 -19.38
C TYR A 346 -24.54 16.92 -18.82
N VAL A 347 -23.42 17.43 -19.33
CA VAL A 347 -22.83 18.71 -18.95
C VAL A 347 -23.17 19.74 -20.03
N GLU A 348 -24.20 20.54 -19.78
CA GLU A 348 -24.72 21.51 -20.76
C GLU A 348 -23.64 22.46 -21.29
N THR A 349 -22.76 22.94 -20.42
CA THR A 349 -21.70 23.90 -20.79
C THR A 349 -20.67 23.37 -21.77
N LEU A 350 -20.60 22.05 -21.98
CA LEU A 350 -19.69 21.40 -22.92
C LEU A 350 -20.42 20.61 -24.00
N GLU A 351 -21.74 20.44 -23.89
CA GLU A 351 -22.53 19.53 -24.74
C GLU A 351 -21.97 18.09 -24.75
N LYS A 352 -21.48 17.62 -23.60
CA LYS A 352 -20.87 16.29 -23.42
C LYS A 352 -21.49 15.54 -22.25
N ARG A 353 -21.37 14.21 -22.26
CA ARG A 353 -21.63 13.39 -21.07
C ARG A 353 -20.34 13.08 -20.33
N ILE A 354 -20.40 13.02 -19.01
CA ILE A 354 -19.32 12.48 -18.20
C ILE A 354 -19.16 10.99 -18.58
N PRO A 355 -17.97 10.54 -19.02
CA PRO A 355 -17.78 9.15 -19.42
C PRO A 355 -17.71 8.23 -18.18
N GLN A 356 -17.41 6.95 -18.39
CA GLN A 356 -17.18 6.03 -17.26
C GLN A 356 -16.00 6.53 -16.41
N LEU A 357 -16.11 6.41 -15.08
CA LEU A 357 -15.05 6.81 -14.16
C LEU A 357 -14.34 5.57 -13.62
N PHE A 358 -13.01 5.52 -13.80
CA PHE A 358 -12.14 4.52 -13.22
C PHE A 358 -11.19 5.17 -12.23
N GLY A 359 -10.92 4.51 -11.11
CA GLY A 359 -9.98 4.98 -10.11
C GLY A 359 -8.59 4.43 -10.34
N ASP A 360 -7.59 5.31 -10.28
CA ASP A 360 -6.19 4.90 -10.34
C ASP A 360 -5.61 4.52 -8.98
N PHE A 361 -4.45 3.86 -8.98
CA PHE A 361 -3.73 3.52 -7.76
C PHE A 361 -3.48 4.74 -6.86
N SER A 362 -3.36 5.94 -7.44
CA SER A 362 -3.09 7.19 -6.73
C SER A 362 -4.26 7.71 -5.88
N LEU A 363 -5.45 7.10 -5.99
CA LEU A 363 -6.53 7.32 -5.03
C LEU A 363 -6.24 6.68 -3.66
N ASN A 364 -5.16 5.90 -3.54
CA ASN A 364 -4.66 5.32 -2.29
C ASN A 364 -5.69 4.43 -1.58
N ALA A 365 -6.47 3.66 -2.35
CA ALA A 365 -7.34 2.63 -1.80
C ALA A 365 -6.48 1.47 -1.23
N ALA A 366 -6.09 1.58 0.04
CA ALA A 366 -5.19 0.63 0.73
C ALA A 366 -5.90 -0.42 1.59
N ASN A 367 -7.24 -0.45 1.61
CA ASN A 367 -8.02 -1.40 2.39
C ASN A 367 -9.43 -1.58 1.79
N SER A 368 -10.17 -2.57 2.28
CA SER A 368 -11.49 -2.93 1.75
C SER A 368 -12.56 -1.86 1.99
N ILE A 369 -12.41 -1.01 3.02
CA ILE A 369 -13.33 0.12 3.27
C ILE A 369 -13.20 1.15 2.17
N SER A 370 -11.97 1.63 1.94
CA SER A 370 -11.73 2.68 0.94
C SER A 370 -12.06 2.17 -0.47
N ALA A 371 -11.71 0.93 -0.78
CA ALA A 371 -12.10 0.32 -2.05
C ALA A 371 -13.62 0.21 -2.22
N SER A 372 -14.35 -0.24 -1.19
CA SER A 372 -15.81 -0.31 -1.24
C SER A 372 -16.44 1.07 -1.40
N LEU A 373 -15.96 2.07 -0.66
CA LEU A 373 -16.44 3.44 -0.73
C LEU A 373 -16.30 4.00 -2.15
N PHE A 374 -15.13 3.84 -2.77
CA PHE A 374 -14.88 4.36 -4.12
C PHE A 374 -15.76 3.70 -5.19
N LEU A 375 -15.93 2.37 -5.12
CA LEU A 375 -16.81 1.64 -6.04
C LEU A 375 -18.28 2.04 -5.85
N GLU A 376 -18.76 2.14 -4.60
CA GLU A 376 -20.12 2.58 -4.29
C GLU A 376 -20.43 4.01 -4.73
N LYS A 377 -19.44 4.91 -4.64
CA LYS A 377 -19.62 6.32 -5.00
C LYS A 377 -19.67 6.56 -6.50
N GLY A 378 -19.44 5.55 -7.34
CA GLY A 378 -19.68 5.63 -8.79
C GLY A 378 -18.48 5.27 -9.66
N LEU A 379 -17.39 4.73 -9.10
CA LEU A 379 -16.33 4.15 -9.93
C LEU A 379 -16.75 2.79 -10.47
N ALA A 380 -16.72 2.62 -11.78
CA ALA A 380 -16.97 1.34 -12.43
C ALA A 380 -15.78 0.38 -12.34
N ARG A 381 -14.58 0.90 -12.05
CA ARG A 381 -13.35 0.14 -11.85
C ARG A 381 -12.41 0.88 -10.91
N LEU A 382 -11.66 0.16 -10.09
CA LEU A 382 -10.69 0.71 -9.15
C LEU A 382 -9.38 -0.06 -9.20
N CYS A 383 -8.30 0.63 -9.52
CA CYS A 383 -6.94 0.13 -9.37
C CYS A 383 -6.46 0.29 -7.94
N MET A 384 -5.87 -0.77 -7.40
CA MET A 384 -5.35 -0.78 -6.02
C MET A 384 -4.03 -0.02 -5.89
N THR A 385 -3.77 0.53 -4.70
CA THR A 385 -2.53 1.25 -4.38
C THR A 385 -1.27 0.37 -4.51
N HIS A 386 -0.12 1.00 -4.72
CA HIS A 386 1.18 0.34 -4.67
C HIS A 386 1.68 0.04 -3.26
N ASP A 387 1.04 0.58 -2.22
CA ASP A 387 1.44 0.35 -0.82
C ASP A 387 1.05 -1.04 -0.29
N MET A 388 0.38 -1.85 -1.11
CA MET A 388 -0.04 -3.21 -0.77
C MET A 388 0.81 -4.24 -1.50
N ASN A 389 1.21 -5.29 -0.77
CA ASN A 389 1.82 -6.47 -1.38
C ASN A 389 0.75 -7.42 -1.97
N ALA A 390 1.19 -8.44 -2.72
CA ALA A 390 0.28 -9.35 -3.40
C ALA A 390 -0.66 -10.11 -2.45
N ASP A 391 -0.19 -10.51 -1.27
CA ASP A 391 -1.02 -11.21 -0.28
C ASP A 391 -2.12 -10.31 0.27
N GLN A 392 -1.79 -9.05 0.55
CA GLN A 392 -2.74 -8.03 0.99
C GLN A 392 -3.78 -7.71 -0.10
N LEU A 393 -3.34 -7.61 -1.37
CA LEU A 393 -4.25 -7.43 -2.50
C LEU A 393 -5.22 -8.62 -2.62
N CYS A 394 -4.72 -9.85 -2.51
CA CYS A 394 -5.56 -11.05 -2.54
C CYS A 394 -6.56 -11.10 -1.38
N ALA A 395 -6.13 -10.74 -0.17
CA ALA A 395 -7.01 -10.67 1.00
C ALA A 395 -8.12 -9.62 0.79
N LEU A 396 -7.78 -8.46 0.24
CA LEU A 396 -8.73 -7.40 -0.08
C LEU A 396 -9.73 -7.83 -1.14
N GLY A 397 -9.26 -8.40 -2.26
CA GLY A 397 -10.13 -8.87 -3.35
C GLY A 397 -11.20 -9.84 -2.85
N ARG A 398 -10.81 -10.81 -2.01
CA ARG A 398 -11.72 -11.76 -1.38
C ARG A 398 -12.73 -11.09 -0.44
N SER A 399 -12.32 -10.04 0.29
CA SER A 399 -13.18 -9.36 1.26
C SER A 399 -14.26 -8.46 0.63
N ILE A 400 -14.06 -8.00 -0.61
CA ILE A 400 -14.99 -7.07 -1.29
C ILE A 400 -16.21 -7.81 -1.88
N GLY A 401 -16.16 -9.13 -1.98
CA GLY A 401 -17.27 -9.96 -2.44
C GLY A 401 -17.59 -9.73 -3.93
N PRO A 402 -18.87 -9.74 -4.36
CA PRO A 402 -19.26 -9.67 -5.77
C PRO A 402 -18.75 -8.46 -6.56
N ARG A 403 -18.37 -7.37 -5.86
CA ARG A 403 -17.83 -6.15 -6.48
C ARG A 403 -16.37 -6.28 -6.91
N ASN A 404 -15.72 -7.40 -6.58
CA ASN A 404 -14.33 -7.66 -6.95
C ASN A 404 -14.10 -7.64 -8.48
N GLY A 405 -15.13 -7.87 -9.29
CA GLY A 405 -15.08 -7.73 -10.75
C GLY A 405 -14.70 -6.32 -11.25
N GLY A 406 -14.84 -5.30 -10.41
CA GLY A 406 -14.37 -3.94 -10.67
C GLY A 406 -12.93 -3.66 -10.23
N LEU A 407 -12.20 -4.64 -9.70
CA LEU A 407 -10.83 -4.43 -9.22
C LEU A 407 -9.80 -4.61 -10.32
N GLU A 408 -8.84 -3.68 -10.35
CA GLU A 408 -7.70 -3.68 -11.25
C GLU A 408 -6.39 -3.78 -10.47
N ALA A 409 -5.46 -4.57 -11.00
CA ALA A 409 -4.09 -4.67 -10.51
C ALA A 409 -3.10 -4.31 -11.62
N ILE A 410 -2.10 -3.49 -11.29
CA ILE A 410 -0.99 -3.19 -12.19
C ILE A 410 0.05 -4.32 -12.08
N VAL A 411 0.28 -5.02 -13.18
CA VAL A 411 1.16 -6.20 -13.24
C VAL A 411 2.46 -5.97 -14.01
N HIS A 412 2.62 -4.80 -14.59
CA HIS A 412 3.85 -4.33 -15.21
C HIS A 412 3.90 -2.81 -15.13
N GLN A 413 4.99 -2.24 -14.62
CA GLN A 413 5.18 -0.79 -14.56
C GLN A 413 6.62 -0.42 -14.24
N HIS A 414 7.03 0.80 -14.54
CA HIS A 414 8.13 1.44 -13.84
C HIS A 414 7.56 2.38 -12.77
N LEU A 415 7.92 2.18 -11.50
CA LEU A 415 7.34 2.96 -10.41
C LEU A 415 7.82 4.43 -10.52
N PRO A 416 6.93 5.43 -10.45
CA PRO A 416 7.33 6.84 -10.33
C PRO A 416 7.97 7.06 -8.95
N VAL A 417 9.29 7.22 -8.89
CA VAL A 417 10.05 7.28 -7.62
C VAL A 417 10.17 8.68 -7.07
N PHE A 418 10.12 9.70 -7.92
CA PHE A 418 10.33 11.08 -7.50
C PHE A 418 9.55 12.06 -8.36
N HIS A 419 8.93 13.05 -7.70
CA HIS A 419 8.33 14.22 -8.34
C HIS A 419 9.11 15.46 -7.87
N THR A 420 9.50 16.33 -8.81
CA THR A 420 10.24 17.55 -8.52
C THR A 420 9.68 18.74 -9.26
N GLU A 421 9.58 19.90 -8.59
CA GLU A 421 9.27 21.17 -9.24
C GLU A 421 10.49 21.80 -9.93
N HIS A 422 11.69 21.22 -9.74
CA HIS A 422 12.88 21.65 -10.46
C HIS A 422 12.94 20.96 -11.82
N CYS A 423 12.66 21.71 -12.89
CA CYS A 423 12.70 21.20 -14.26
C CYS A 423 14.14 21.02 -14.76
N VAL A 424 14.61 19.77 -14.83
CA VAL A 424 15.94 19.40 -15.33
C VAL A 424 16.10 19.73 -16.81
N PHE A 425 15.03 19.66 -17.60
CA PHE A 425 15.03 20.03 -19.01
C PHE A 425 15.37 21.51 -19.18
N CYS A 426 14.64 22.40 -18.51
CA CYS A 426 14.93 23.83 -18.53
C CYS A 426 16.34 24.12 -18.01
N ARG A 427 16.74 23.50 -16.89
CA ARG A 427 18.03 23.77 -16.25
C ARG A 427 19.25 23.41 -17.11
N PHE A 428 19.18 22.33 -17.87
CA PHE A 428 20.34 21.75 -18.57
C PHE A 428 20.26 21.83 -20.09
N LEU A 429 19.06 21.98 -20.67
CA LEU A 429 18.83 21.96 -22.12
C LEU A 429 18.27 23.30 -22.65
N SER A 430 18.19 24.33 -21.82
CA SER A 430 17.81 25.69 -22.25
C SER A 430 18.64 26.76 -21.56
N ASP A 431 18.69 27.94 -22.16
CA ASP A 431 19.22 29.16 -21.53
C ASP A 431 18.17 29.89 -20.66
N GLY A 432 16.92 29.40 -20.67
CA GLY A 432 15.82 29.96 -19.89
C GLY A 432 15.86 29.53 -18.42
N SER A 433 15.04 30.21 -17.61
CA SER A 433 14.95 29.97 -16.16
C SER A 433 13.55 29.54 -15.68
N SER A 434 12.57 29.53 -16.58
CA SER A 434 11.17 29.23 -16.30
C SER A 434 10.46 28.60 -17.49
N TYR A 435 9.22 28.17 -17.29
CA TYR A 435 8.39 27.66 -18.40
C TYR A 435 8.12 28.72 -19.49
N LYS A 436 8.27 30.02 -19.19
CA LYS A 436 7.95 31.11 -20.12
C LYS A 436 9.06 31.37 -21.14
N ASP A 437 10.29 30.97 -20.83
CA ASP A 437 11.50 31.30 -21.57
C ASP A 437 12.39 30.08 -21.89
N CYS A 438 12.02 28.89 -21.43
CA CYS A 438 12.82 27.68 -21.67
C CYS A 438 12.76 27.14 -23.11
N GLY A 439 11.76 27.53 -23.91
CA GLY A 439 11.58 27.00 -25.27
C GLY A 439 11.12 25.53 -25.33
N HIS A 440 10.59 24.99 -24.22
CA HIS A 440 10.01 23.65 -24.11
C HIS A 440 10.90 22.50 -24.64
N PRO A 441 12.17 22.37 -24.22
CA PRO A 441 13.06 21.29 -24.66
C PRO A 441 12.53 19.89 -24.31
N CYS A 442 11.62 19.78 -23.33
CA CYS A 442 10.95 18.53 -22.98
C CYS A 442 10.07 17.96 -24.10
N GLU A 443 9.59 18.77 -25.05
CA GLU A 443 8.74 18.30 -26.16
C GLU A 443 9.52 17.52 -27.22
N THR A 444 10.84 17.75 -27.32
CA THR A 444 11.68 17.21 -28.40
C THR A 444 12.84 16.33 -27.91
N ASN A 445 13.11 16.32 -26.61
CA ASN A 445 14.21 15.57 -26.02
C ASN A 445 13.70 14.53 -25.03
N MET A 446 14.26 13.34 -25.11
CA MET A 446 14.09 12.30 -24.10
C MET A 446 15.28 12.35 -23.14
N VAL A 447 15.04 12.37 -21.84
CA VAL A 447 16.09 12.52 -20.82
C VAL A 447 16.04 11.37 -19.83
N HIS A 448 17.20 10.79 -19.57
CA HIS A 448 17.42 9.81 -18.51
C HIS A 448 18.44 10.34 -17.50
N LEU A 449 18.20 10.09 -16.22
CA LEU A 449 19.20 10.27 -15.17
C LEU A 449 19.89 8.94 -14.93
N ARG A 450 21.22 8.92 -15.10
CA ARG A 450 22.03 7.74 -14.80
C ARG A 450 22.47 7.74 -13.34
N ASP A 451 22.20 6.66 -12.62
CA ASP A 451 22.65 6.49 -11.24
C ASP A 451 24.10 5.99 -11.15
N ASN A 452 24.60 5.84 -9.92
CA ASN A 452 25.98 5.37 -9.67
C ASN A 452 26.20 3.90 -10.04
N ASP A 453 25.11 3.12 -10.13
CA ASP A 453 25.14 1.70 -10.51
C ASP A 453 24.97 1.53 -12.03
N GLY A 454 24.84 2.64 -12.78
CA GLY A 454 24.72 2.69 -14.23
C GLY A 454 23.30 2.50 -14.75
N HIS A 455 22.29 2.54 -13.89
CA HIS A 455 20.89 2.43 -14.27
C HIS A 455 20.35 3.75 -14.81
N ASP A 456 19.59 3.66 -15.91
CA ASP A 456 18.98 4.82 -16.57
C ASP A 456 17.53 5.00 -16.09
N HIS A 457 17.27 6.15 -15.49
CA HIS A 457 15.96 6.53 -14.97
C HIS A 457 15.30 7.54 -15.89
N LEU A 458 14.27 7.13 -16.62
CA LEU A 458 13.52 8.05 -17.49
C LEU A 458 12.93 9.21 -16.68
N VAL A 459 13.10 10.41 -17.21
CA VAL A 459 12.51 11.64 -16.66
C VAL A 459 11.51 12.18 -17.67
N LEU A 460 10.28 12.41 -17.21
CA LEU A 460 9.24 13.04 -18.01
C LEU A 460 8.77 14.33 -17.33
N ALA A 461 8.54 15.37 -18.12
CA ALA A 461 7.90 16.60 -17.65
C ALA A 461 6.38 16.51 -17.78
N ASP A 462 5.66 17.06 -16.81
CA ASP A 462 4.21 17.29 -16.93
C ASP A 462 3.90 18.72 -17.40
N MET A 463 2.62 19.00 -17.66
CA MET A 463 2.12 20.33 -18.04
C MET A 463 2.47 21.47 -17.06
N GLY A 464 2.72 21.13 -15.80
CA GLY A 464 3.15 22.08 -14.78
C GLY A 464 4.67 22.28 -14.73
N CYS A 465 5.41 21.76 -15.73
CA CYS A 465 6.87 21.67 -15.77
C CYS A 465 7.48 20.92 -14.58
N ARG A 466 6.71 20.03 -13.94
CA ARG A 466 7.20 19.17 -12.86
C ARG A 466 7.79 17.94 -13.50
N ASN A 467 8.92 17.47 -12.99
CA ASN A 467 9.53 16.25 -13.51
C ASN A 467 9.17 15.04 -12.66
N THR A 468 8.78 13.97 -13.33
CA THR A 468 8.60 12.64 -12.75
C THR A 468 9.78 11.79 -13.17
N VAL A 469 10.52 11.28 -12.19
CA VAL A 469 11.59 10.30 -12.39
C VAL A 469 11.01 8.91 -12.17
N PHE A 470 11.15 8.03 -13.15
CA PHE A 470 10.70 6.65 -13.07
C PHE A 470 11.85 5.73 -12.64
N ASN A 471 11.52 4.65 -11.95
CA ASN A 471 12.52 3.64 -11.60
C ASN A 471 13.06 2.99 -12.88
N ALA A 472 14.37 2.76 -12.95
CA ALA A 472 14.99 2.12 -14.11
C ALA A 472 14.49 0.68 -14.31
N LYS A 473 14.34 -0.07 -13.21
CA LYS A 473 13.82 -1.45 -13.22
C LYS A 473 12.30 -1.45 -13.26
N ALA A 474 11.74 -2.22 -14.20
CA ALA A 474 10.34 -2.55 -14.20
C ALA A 474 9.98 -3.36 -12.94
N GLN A 475 8.77 -3.15 -12.42
CA GLN A 475 8.11 -4.00 -11.45
C GLN A 475 7.12 -4.91 -12.19
N SER A 476 7.23 -6.22 -11.99
CA SER A 476 6.34 -7.20 -12.59
C SER A 476 5.59 -8.04 -11.53
N GLY A 477 4.28 -8.15 -11.74
CA GLY A 477 3.36 -9.01 -11.00
C GLY A 477 3.18 -10.39 -11.62
N ALA A 478 4.01 -10.81 -12.59
CA ALA A 478 3.84 -12.06 -13.34
C ALA A 478 3.58 -13.29 -12.44
N ASN A 479 4.31 -13.41 -11.32
CA ASN A 479 4.16 -14.53 -10.38
C ASN A 479 2.86 -14.50 -9.56
N TYR A 480 2.13 -13.39 -9.55
CA TYR A 480 0.96 -13.15 -8.70
C TYR A 480 -0.35 -13.02 -9.50
N MET A 481 -0.30 -13.06 -10.84
CA MET A 481 -1.48 -12.86 -11.69
C MET A 481 -2.57 -13.89 -11.40
N ASN A 482 -2.21 -15.17 -11.27
CA ASN A 482 -3.16 -16.24 -10.97
C ASN A 482 -3.78 -16.07 -9.58
N SER A 483 -2.99 -15.76 -8.54
CA SER A 483 -3.53 -15.55 -7.20
C SER A 483 -4.45 -14.33 -7.12
N LEU A 484 -4.15 -13.27 -7.85
CA LEU A 484 -5.00 -12.08 -7.96
C LEU A 484 -6.31 -12.40 -8.69
N ARG A 485 -6.24 -13.15 -9.81
CA ARG A 485 -7.43 -13.62 -10.54
C ARG A 485 -8.32 -14.47 -9.63
N ASP A 486 -7.73 -15.43 -8.92
CA ASP A 486 -8.44 -16.31 -8.01
C ASP A 486 -8.99 -15.56 -6.77
N ALA A 487 -8.44 -14.38 -6.46
CA ALA A 487 -8.98 -13.45 -5.46
C ALA A 487 -10.08 -12.52 -6.02
N GLY A 488 -10.40 -12.61 -7.31
CA GLY A 488 -11.50 -11.89 -7.95
C GLY A 488 -11.09 -10.69 -8.80
N PHE A 489 -9.79 -10.38 -8.95
CA PHE A 489 -9.35 -9.32 -9.85
C PHE A 489 -9.66 -9.70 -11.30
N SER A 490 -10.37 -8.82 -11.99
CA SER A 490 -10.76 -9.04 -13.40
C SER A 490 -9.91 -8.23 -14.38
N TRP A 491 -9.18 -7.21 -13.90
CA TRP A 491 -8.42 -6.31 -14.75
C TRP A 491 -6.93 -6.32 -14.38
N PHE A 492 -6.10 -6.53 -15.38
CA PHE A 492 -4.65 -6.60 -15.26
C PHE A 492 -4.01 -5.54 -16.16
N ARG A 493 -3.57 -4.45 -15.56
CA ARG A 493 -3.00 -3.31 -16.28
C ARG A 493 -1.50 -3.47 -16.48
N ILE A 494 -1.06 -3.24 -17.71
CA ILE A 494 0.35 -3.12 -18.09
C ILE A 494 0.60 -1.65 -18.39
N GLU A 495 1.60 -1.06 -17.74
CA GLU A 495 1.97 0.34 -17.96
C GLU A 495 3.32 0.44 -18.65
N LEU A 496 3.33 1.03 -19.83
CA LEU A 496 4.56 1.34 -20.55
C LEU A 496 5.11 2.68 -20.08
N VAL A 497 6.41 2.75 -19.92
CA VAL A 497 7.16 3.97 -19.60
C VAL A 497 8.26 4.13 -20.64
N ASP A 498 9.30 3.32 -20.52
CA ASP A 498 10.52 3.43 -21.31
C ASP A 498 10.66 2.30 -22.33
N GLU A 499 9.67 1.41 -22.40
CA GLU A 499 9.65 0.30 -23.34
C GLU A 499 9.46 0.81 -24.79
N PRO A 500 10.34 0.39 -25.72
CA PRO A 500 10.25 0.80 -27.12
C PRO A 500 9.05 0.15 -27.82
N ALA A 501 8.52 0.85 -28.83
CA ALA A 501 7.30 0.47 -29.55
C ALA A 501 7.30 -0.98 -30.09
N HIS A 502 8.45 -1.47 -30.57
CA HIS A 502 8.57 -2.83 -31.11
C HIS A 502 8.42 -3.94 -30.05
N LEU A 503 8.49 -3.62 -28.76
CA LEU A 503 8.30 -4.58 -27.66
C LEU A 503 6.87 -4.61 -27.11
N VAL A 504 6.01 -3.68 -27.51
CA VAL A 504 4.64 -3.57 -27.00
C VAL A 504 3.84 -4.87 -27.24
N GLU A 505 3.81 -5.35 -28.48
CA GLU A 505 3.11 -6.60 -28.81
C GLU A 505 3.75 -7.84 -28.14
N PRO A 506 5.09 -8.06 -28.22
CA PRO A 506 5.73 -9.16 -27.50
C PRO A 506 5.47 -9.17 -26.00
N LEU A 507 5.52 -7.99 -25.34
CA LEU A 507 5.24 -7.84 -23.91
C LEU A 507 3.80 -8.27 -23.60
N LEU A 508 2.83 -7.67 -24.31
CA LEU A 508 1.41 -7.97 -24.16
C LEU A 508 1.10 -9.45 -24.38
N GLN A 509 1.65 -10.04 -25.45
CA GLN A 509 1.44 -11.43 -25.80
C GLN A 509 1.89 -12.36 -24.68
N ARG A 510 3.07 -12.13 -24.10
CA ARG A 510 3.57 -12.99 -23.01
C ARG A 510 2.78 -12.86 -21.71
N TYR A 511 2.31 -11.66 -21.38
CA TYR A 511 1.40 -11.48 -20.26
C TYR A 511 0.06 -12.20 -20.49
N ARG A 512 -0.49 -12.12 -21.71
CA ARG A 512 -1.69 -12.86 -22.11
C ARG A 512 -1.47 -14.37 -22.00
N ASP A 513 -0.37 -14.89 -22.53
CA ASP A 513 -0.04 -16.31 -22.48
C ASP A 513 0.17 -16.78 -21.04
N THR A 514 0.72 -15.94 -20.18
CA THR A 514 0.88 -16.24 -18.75
C THR A 514 -0.47 -16.35 -18.05
N LEU A 515 -1.37 -15.42 -18.32
CA LEU A 515 -2.73 -15.39 -17.75
C LEU A 515 -3.59 -16.56 -18.27
N ALA A 516 -3.38 -16.97 -19.52
CA ALA A 516 -4.01 -18.14 -20.15
C ALA A 516 -3.36 -19.49 -19.75
N GLY A 517 -2.22 -19.46 -19.04
CA GLY A 517 -1.47 -20.66 -18.64
C GLY A 517 -0.63 -21.29 -19.76
N ALA A 518 -0.52 -20.66 -20.93
CA ALA A 518 0.32 -21.10 -22.04
C ALA A 518 1.81 -20.77 -21.84
N LEU A 519 2.15 -19.79 -20.99
CA LEU A 519 3.51 -19.44 -20.60
C LEU A 519 3.65 -19.50 -19.08
N SER A 520 4.76 -20.05 -18.57
CA SER A 520 4.98 -20.05 -17.12
C SER A 520 5.33 -18.63 -16.63
N PRO A 521 4.87 -18.22 -15.44
CA PRO A 521 5.28 -16.94 -14.84
C PRO A 521 6.81 -16.80 -14.69
N SER A 522 7.53 -17.92 -14.52
CA SER A 522 8.99 -17.91 -14.44
C SER A 522 9.64 -17.57 -15.78
N ASP A 523 9.08 -18.02 -16.89
CA ASP A 523 9.63 -17.75 -18.22
C ASP A 523 9.33 -16.32 -18.67
N LEU A 524 8.13 -15.79 -18.36
CA LEU A 524 7.87 -14.36 -18.49
C LEU A 524 8.87 -13.54 -17.67
N TRP A 525 9.05 -13.89 -16.39
CA TRP A 525 10.00 -13.21 -15.51
C TRP A 525 11.44 -13.21 -16.05
N LYS A 526 11.93 -14.35 -16.55
CA LYS A 526 13.27 -14.44 -17.16
C LYS A 526 13.38 -13.56 -18.40
N TRP A 527 12.35 -13.57 -19.25
CA TRP A 527 12.34 -12.74 -20.45
C TRP A 527 12.33 -11.24 -20.12
N LEU A 528 11.60 -10.82 -19.08
CA LEU A 528 11.58 -9.42 -18.63
C LEU A 528 12.96 -8.90 -18.21
N HIS A 529 13.88 -9.75 -17.74
CA HIS A 529 15.28 -9.35 -17.48
C HIS A 529 16.07 -8.99 -18.75
N THR A 530 15.56 -9.38 -19.92
CA THR A 530 16.19 -9.15 -21.23
C THR A 530 15.57 -7.99 -21.99
N VAL A 531 14.49 -7.40 -21.48
CA VAL A 531 13.80 -6.27 -22.11
C VAL A 531 14.67 -5.01 -22.01
N PRO A 532 15.07 -4.39 -23.14
CA PRO A 532 15.78 -3.13 -23.12
C PRO A 532 14.83 -1.95 -22.88
N ASP A 533 15.40 -0.87 -22.33
CA ASP A 533 14.81 0.47 -22.33
C ASP A 533 14.95 1.15 -23.71
N ALA A 534 14.51 2.41 -23.81
CA ALA A 534 14.58 3.20 -25.04
C ALA A 534 16.03 3.47 -25.50
N ASN A 535 17.02 3.39 -24.61
CA ASN A 535 18.44 3.53 -24.92
C ASN A 535 19.11 2.20 -25.31
N GLY A 536 18.35 1.10 -25.29
CA GLY A 536 18.84 -0.23 -25.63
C GLY A 536 19.52 -0.97 -24.46
N PHE A 537 19.47 -0.44 -23.23
CA PHE A 537 20.05 -1.07 -22.06
C PHE A 537 19.03 -1.92 -21.31
N THR A 538 19.45 -3.10 -20.84
CA THR A 538 18.60 -3.96 -20.01
C THR A 538 18.74 -3.57 -18.55
N GLN A 539 17.72 -2.91 -17.99
CA GLN A 539 17.72 -2.47 -16.59
C GLN A 539 17.37 -3.61 -15.62
N GLY A 540 16.67 -4.65 -16.10
CA GLY A 540 16.19 -5.79 -15.32
C GLY A 540 14.79 -5.56 -14.73
N VAL A 541 14.28 -6.57 -14.02
CA VAL A 541 12.93 -6.55 -13.41
C VAL A 541 12.96 -6.89 -11.91
N THR A 542 12.03 -6.31 -11.15
CA THR A 542 11.82 -6.54 -9.72
C THR A 542 10.36 -6.88 -9.42
N ARG A 543 10.09 -7.47 -8.25
CA ARG A 543 8.72 -7.65 -7.75
C ARG A 543 8.23 -6.40 -7.01
N GLY A 544 9.17 -5.53 -6.64
CA GLY A 544 8.91 -4.26 -5.96
C GLY A 544 7.97 -4.42 -4.78
N SER A 545 6.91 -3.62 -4.75
CA SER A 545 5.95 -3.63 -3.64
C SER A 545 5.08 -4.88 -3.55
N LEU A 546 4.96 -5.68 -4.62
CA LEU A 546 4.14 -6.90 -4.61
C LEU A 546 4.76 -8.03 -3.78
N GLU A 547 6.06 -7.97 -3.51
CA GLU A 547 6.76 -8.96 -2.70
C GLU A 547 6.53 -8.73 -1.21
N SER A 548 6.01 -9.75 -0.53
CA SER A 548 5.92 -9.75 0.94
C SER A 548 7.32 -9.88 1.52
N LYS A 549 7.84 -8.78 2.08
CA LYS A 549 9.10 -8.76 2.84
C LYS A 549 8.77 -8.49 4.31
N ALA A 550 9.51 -9.14 5.21
CA ALA A 550 9.51 -8.73 6.61
C ALA A 550 9.88 -7.23 6.69
N GLU A 551 9.19 -6.47 7.55
CA GLU A 551 9.54 -5.09 7.80
C GLU A 551 11.02 -5.01 8.20
N ARG A 552 11.78 -4.14 7.53
CA ARG A 552 13.16 -3.88 7.93
C ARG A 552 13.11 -3.27 9.32
N THR A 553 13.88 -3.84 10.24
CA THR A 553 13.99 -3.28 11.59
C THR A 553 14.49 -1.83 11.48
N ARG A 554 14.03 -0.97 12.38
CA ARG A 554 14.37 0.47 12.37
C ARG A 554 15.89 0.73 12.36
N GLY A 555 16.70 -0.21 12.85
CA GLY A 555 18.16 -0.16 12.83
C GLY A 555 18.81 -0.45 11.47
N GLU A 556 18.10 -1.10 10.54
CA GLU A 556 18.58 -1.45 9.20
C GLU A 556 18.19 -0.41 8.14
N LEU A 557 17.28 0.51 8.47
CA LEU A 557 16.91 1.62 7.59
C LEU A 557 18.10 2.58 7.49
N LYS A 558 18.51 2.92 6.25
CA LYS A 558 19.52 3.96 6.03
C LYS A 558 19.06 5.24 6.74
N PRO A 559 19.90 5.87 7.58
CA PRO A 559 19.55 7.13 8.20
C PRO A 559 19.14 8.13 7.12
N THR A 560 17.99 8.77 7.28
CA THR A 560 17.54 9.81 6.36
C THR A 560 18.58 10.92 6.28
N SER A 561 18.66 11.63 5.15
CA SER A 561 19.60 12.74 4.94
C SER A 561 19.54 13.81 6.06
N ASN A 562 18.42 13.89 6.78
CA ASN A 562 18.25 14.76 7.95
C ASN A 562 19.06 14.30 9.18
N HIS A 563 19.34 13.00 9.32
CA HIS A 563 20.16 12.46 10.40
C HIS A 563 21.64 12.85 10.24
N ASN A 564 22.12 12.92 9.00
CA ASN A 564 23.50 13.33 8.68
C ASN A 564 23.74 14.84 8.79
N ARG A 565 22.69 15.68 8.69
CA ARG A 565 22.82 17.13 8.90
C ARG A 565 23.10 17.53 10.35
N LYS A 566 22.69 16.71 11.34
CA LYS A 566 22.98 16.98 12.76
C LYS A 566 24.44 16.73 13.16
N PHE A 567 25.22 16.00 12.37
CA PHE A 567 26.63 15.72 12.66
C PHE A 567 27.63 16.62 11.90
N LYS A 568 27.16 17.55 11.07
CA LYS A 568 28.02 18.56 10.40
C LYS A 568 27.95 19.97 11.03
N LYS A 569 27.29 20.10 12.19
CA LYS A 569 27.37 21.29 13.05
C LYS A 569 27.93 20.88 14.41
N LYS A 570 29.21 20.57 14.46
CA LYS A 570 30.07 20.71 15.64
C LYS A 570 31.44 21.14 15.18
#